data_AF-A0A974TUP2-F1
#
_entry.id   AF-A0A974TUP2-F1
#
_cell.length_a   1.000
_cell.length_b   1.000
_cell.length_c   1.000
_cell.angle_alpha   90.00
_cell.angle_beta   90.00
_cell.angle_gamma   90.00
#
_symmetry.space_group_name_H-M   'P 1'
#
loop_
_entity.id
_entity.type
_entity.pdbx_description
1 polymer ?
#
loop_
_entity_poly.entity_id
_entity_poly.type
_entity_poly.pdbx_seq_one_letter_code
_entity_poly.pdbx_strand_id
1 'polypeptide(L)'
;MVDRKPVARPSNEGVVITKAATAAAERLGLTAKALAAVIGVSEATVSRMRRREFLLERGTKPFELAILFVRLFRSLDAITGGDEAVARAWIGASNSALGGKPAERITTISGLTDVLAYLDARRALV
;
A
#
# COMPACT_ATOMS: atom_id res chain seq x y z
N MET A 1 23.61 -18.00 -27.33
CA MET A 1 22.30 -17.39 -27.63
C MET A 1 21.72 -16.96 -26.30
N VAL A 2 21.85 -15.67 -25.96
CA VAL A 2 21.32 -15.14 -24.70
C VAL A 2 19.85 -14.82 -24.97
N ASP A 3 18.95 -15.64 -24.45
CA ASP A 3 17.51 -15.36 -24.47
C ASP A 3 17.25 -14.09 -23.66
N ARG A 4 17.24 -12.96 -24.36
CA ARG A 4 16.70 -11.70 -23.82
C ARG A 4 15.19 -11.90 -23.72
N LYS A 5 14.75 -12.26 -22.50
CA LYS A 5 13.34 -12.17 -22.11
C LYS A 5 12.80 -10.81 -22.58
N PRO A 6 11.72 -10.76 -23.38
CA PRO A 6 11.21 -9.49 -23.88
C PRO A 6 10.87 -8.60 -22.70
N VAL A 7 11.40 -7.36 -22.71
CA VAL A 7 11.03 -6.34 -21.71
C VAL A 7 9.54 -6.12 -21.87
N ALA A 8 8.76 -6.64 -20.93
CA ALA A 8 7.31 -6.49 -20.95
C ALA A 8 7.00 -4.98 -21.00
N ARG A 9 6.22 -4.55 -21.99
CA ARG A 9 5.66 -3.19 -21.96
C ARG A 9 4.96 -3.01 -20.62
N PRO A 10 5.15 -1.89 -19.91
CA PRO A 10 4.45 -1.67 -18.66
C PRO A 10 2.96 -1.85 -18.93
N SER A 11 2.34 -2.81 -18.26
CA SER A 11 0.89 -2.97 -18.35
C SER A 11 0.25 -1.69 -17.79
N ASN A 12 -0.89 -1.28 -18.35
CA ASN A 12 -1.65 -0.13 -17.82
C ASN A 12 -1.89 -0.27 -16.31
N GLU A 13 -1.96 -1.49 -15.82
CA GLU A 13 -2.14 -1.78 -14.42
C GLU A 13 -0.90 -1.54 -13.55
N GLY A 14 0.30 -1.84 -14.05
CA GLY A 14 1.55 -1.50 -13.35
C GLY A 14 1.61 0.00 -13.10
N VAL A 15 1.26 0.80 -14.11
CA VAL A 15 1.16 2.27 -14.00
C VAL A 15 0.14 2.68 -12.94
N VAL A 16 -1.07 2.12 -12.99
CA VAL A 16 -2.17 2.46 -12.09
C VAL A 16 -1.84 2.08 -10.64
N ILE A 17 -1.38 0.86 -10.39
CA ILE A 17 -1.08 0.36 -9.04
C ILE A 17 0.12 1.09 -8.45
N THR A 18 1.18 1.35 -9.22
CA THR A 18 2.31 2.17 -8.73
C THR A 18 1.84 3.55 -8.31
N LYS A 19 1.08 4.24 -9.16
CA LYS A 19 0.55 5.58 -8.84
C LYS A 19 -0.38 5.55 -7.62
N ALA A 20 -1.27 4.56 -7.55
CA ALA A 20 -2.22 4.42 -6.45
C ALA A 20 -1.52 4.14 -5.12
N ALA A 21 -0.51 3.26 -5.11
CA ALA A 21 0.24 2.92 -3.89
C ALA A 21 1.05 4.13 -3.37
N THR A 22 1.74 4.87 -4.25
CA THR A 22 2.48 6.07 -3.81
C THR A 22 1.54 7.16 -3.30
N ALA A 23 0.41 7.39 -3.99
CA ALA A 23 -0.59 8.38 -3.57
C ALA A 23 -1.26 8.00 -2.24
N ALA A 24 -1.62 6.72 -2.05
CA ALA A 24 -2.18 6.23 -0.79
C ALA A 24 -1.21 6.43 0.37
N ALA A 25 0.08 6.14 0.19
CA ALA A 25 1.09 6.39 1.22
C ALA A 25 1.22 7.88 1.55
N GLU A 26 1.17 8.77 0.55
CA GLU A 26 1.18 10.22 0.77
C GLU A 26 -0.03 10.70 1.56
N ARG A 27 -1.24 10.26 1.19
CA ARG A 27 -2.51 10.60 1.86
C ARG A 27 -2.58 10.06 3.29
N LEU A 28 -1.92 8.93 3.57
CA LEU A 28 -1.79 8.36 4.92
C LEU A 28 -0.60 8.91 5.72
N GLY A 29 0.27 9.72 5.11
CA GLY A 29 1.46 10.25 5.77
C GLY A 29 2.55 9.21 6.04
N LEU A 30 2.56 8.11 5.28
CA LEU A 30 3.58 7.08 5.38
C LEU A 30 4.86 7.52 4.65
N THR A 31 5.99 7.28 5.29
CA THR A 31 7.31 7.55 4.71
C THR A 31 7.61 6.57 3.56
N ALA A 32 8.60 6.91 2.73
CA ALA A 32 9.08 6.00 1.69
C ALA A 32 9.58 4.68 2.29
N LYS A 33 10.30 4.73 3.40
CA LYS A 33 10.72 3.57 4.18
C LYS A 33 9.55 2.68 4.63
N ALA A 34 8.47 3.28 5.15
CA ALA A 34 7.30 2.53 5.59
C ALA A 34 6.61 1.84 4.41
N LEU A 35 6.35 2.56 3.31
CA LEU A 35 5.76 1.96 2.11
C LEU A 35 6.65 0.84 1.53
N ALA A 36 7.97 1.04 1.52
CA ALA A 36 8.94 0.06 1.04
C ALA A 36 8.84 -1.26 1.82
N ALA A 37 8.74 -1.17 3.15
CA ALA A 37 8.54 -2.35 4.01
C ALA A 37 7.20 -3.05 3.72
N VAL A 38 6.11 -2.28 3.58
CA VAL A 38 4.76 -2.82 3.30
C VAL A 38 4.73 -3.62 1.99
N ILE A 39 5.37 -3.12 0.92
CA ILE A 39 5.30 -3.74 -0.41
C ILE A 39 6.53 -4.61 -0.75
N GLY A 40 7.46 -4.80 0.19
CA GLY A 40 8.61 -5.68 0.01
C GLY A 40 9.61 -5.22 -1.05
N VAL A 41 9.92 -3.92 -1.10
CA VAL A 41 10.94 -3.33 -1.99
C VAL A 41 11.91 -2.47 -1.20
N SER A 42 12.96 -1.94 -1.86
CA SER A 42 13.86 -0.97 -1.24
C SER A 42 13.27 0.45 -1.23
N GLU A 43 13.69 1.28 -0.28
CA GLU A 43 13.31 2.70 -0.22
C GLU A 43 13.70 3.47 -1.50
N ALA A 44 14.86 3.15 -2.08
CA ALA A 44 15.28 3.69 -3.37
C ALA A 44 14.33 3.32 -4.53
N THR A 45 13.68 2.15 -4.45
CA THR A 45 12.65 1.75 -5.43
C THR A 45 11.39 2.57 -5.26
N VAL A 46 10.94 2.81 -4.01
CA VAL A 46 9.81 3.71 -3.73
C VAL A 46 10.11 5.14 -4.19
N SER A 47 11.33 5.63 -4.00
CA SER A 47 11.75 6.95 -4.50
C SER A 47 11.63 7.04 -6.03
N ARG A 48 12.11 6.03 -6.75
CA ARG A 48 11.94 5.94 -8.21
C ARG A 48 10.47 5.81 -8.64
N MET A 49 9.64 5.09 -7.88
CA MET A 49 8.19 5.02 -8.14
C MET A 49 7.53 6.40 -8.07
N ARG A 50 7.87 7.22 -7.05
CA ARG A 50 7.34 8.59 -6.90
C ARG A 50 7.76 9.50 -8.07
N ARG A 51 8.98 9.33 -8.58
CA ARG A 51 9.48 10.03 -9.78
C ARG A 51 8.99 9.42 -11.10
N ARG A 52 8.19 8.34 -11.05
CA ARG A 52 7.70 7.59 -12.22
C ARG A 52 8.80 6.94 -13.06
N GLU A 53 9.95 6.67 -12.45
CA GLU A 53 11.12 6.01 -13.05
C GLU A 53 11.10 4.49 -12.82
N PHE A 54 10.20 3.99 -11.96
CA PHE A 54 9.99 2.57 -11.71
C PHE A 54 8.49 2.27 -11.64
N LEU A 55 8.08 1.18 -12.27
CA LEU A 55 6.71 0.69 -12.26
C LEU A 55 6.69 -0.73 -11.70
N LEU A 56 5.69 -1.03 -10.88
CA LEU A 56 5.44 -2.37 -10.37
C LEU A 56 4.96 -3.25 -11.51
N GLU A 57 5.48 -4.48 -11.58
CA GLU A 57 5.16 -5.43 -12.63
C GLU A 57 4.09 -6.41 -12.14
N ARG A 58 3.03 -6.59 -12.94
CA ARG A 58 1.96 -7.57 -12.66
C ARG A 58 2.55 -8.97 -12.50
N GLY A 59 2.04 -9.71 -11.52
CA GLY A 59 2.52 -11.08 -11.22
C GLY A 59 3.76 -11.11 -10.33
N THR A 60 4.29 -9.97 -9.91
CA THR A 60 5.33 -9.89 -8.89
C THR A 60 4.74 -9.70 -7.49
N LYS A 61 5.44 -10.18 -6.47
CA LYS A 61 4.99 -10.04 -5.08
C LYS A 61 4.80 -8.58 -4.66
N PRO A 62 5.68 -7.63 -5.01
CA PRO A 62 5.45 -6.22 -4.69
C PRO A 62 4.18 -5.63 -5.30
N PHE A 63 3.81 -6.06 -6.51
CA PHE A 63 2.56 -5.63 -7.14
C PHE A 63 1.33 -6.14 -6.38
N GLU A 64 1.33 -7.40 -5.97
CA GLU A 64 0.26 -7.97 -5.14
C GLU A 64 0.13 -7.27 -3.77
N LEU A 65 1.26 -7.01 -3.10
CA LEU A 65 1.27 -6.31 -1.81
C LEU A 65 0.81 -4.85 -1.97
N ALA A 66 1.18 -4.18 -3.05
CA ALA A 66 0.68 -2.84 -3.36
C ALA A 66 -0.84 -2.84 -3.59
N ILE A 67 -1.41 -3.88 -4.22
CA ILE A 67 -2.87 -4.02 -4.35
C ILE A 67 -3.53 -4.13 -2.96
N LEU A 68 -3.01 -4.97 -2.07
CA LEU A 68 -3.55 -5.12 -0.71
C LEU A 68 -3.46 -3.81 0.08
N PHE A 69 -2.33 -3.10 -0.04
CA PHE A 69 -2.16 -1.80 0.58
C PHE A 69 -3.15 -0.75 0.03
N VAL A 70 -3.35 -0.70 -1.29
CA VAL A 70 -4.34 0.21 -1.90
C VAL A 70 -5.75 -0.14 -1.44
N ARG A 71 -6.10 -1.42 -1.32
CA ARG A 71 -7.40 -1.85 -0.77
C ARG A 71 -7.58 -1.40 0.68
N LEU A 72 -6.56 -1.58 1.53
CA LEU A 72 -6.56 -1.11 2.91
C LEU A 72 -6.83 0.39 2.97
N PHE A 73 -6.10 1.16 2.17
CA PHE A 73 -6.31 2.60 2.05
C PHE A 73 -7.75 2.95 1.67
N ARG A 74 -8.31 2.28 0.65
CA ARG A 74 -9.68 2.51 0.20
C ARG A 74 -10.73 2.17 1.27
N SER A 75 -10.51 1.11 2.04
CA SER A 75 -11.42 0.72 3.13
C SER A 75 -11.37 1.73 4.28
N LEU A 76 -10.18 2.24 4.61
CA LEU A 76 -10.04 3.31 5.59
C LEU A 76 -10.67 4.62 5.10
N ASP A 77 -10.39 5.04 3.86
CA ASP A 77 -10.94 6.24 3.23
C ASP A 77 -12.48 6.23 3.21
N ALA A 78 -13.09 5.06 2.99
CA ALA A 78 -14.55 4.89 3.07
C ALA A 78 -15.09 5.07 4.50
N ILE A 79 -14.39 4.56 5.52
CA ILE A 79 -14.79 4.70 6.93
C ILE A 79 -14.62 6.13 7.43
N THR A 80 -13.58 6.84 6.97
CA THR A 80 -13.31 8.22 7.37
C THR A 80 -14.04 9.26 6.51
N GLY A 81 -14.87 8.84 5.55
CA GLY A 81 -15.59 9.74 4.65
C GLY A 81 -14.65 10.58 3.76
N GLY A 82 -13.44 10.09 3.49
CA GLY A 82 -12.42 10.79 2.72
C GLY A 82 -11.62 11.83 3.50
N ASP A 83 -11.87 12.01 4.81
CA ASP A 83 -11.09 12.92 5.64
C ASP A 83 -9.67 12.37 5.86
N GLU A 84 -8.69 13.03 5.24
CA GLU A 84 -7.28 12.64 5.33
C GLU A 84 -6.68 12.84 6.72
N ALA A 85 -7.09 13.87 7.46
CA ALA A 85 -6.57 14.11 8.80
C ALA A 85 -7.02 12.99 9.74
N VAL A 86 -8.29 12.57 9.63
CA VAL A 86 -8.83 11.43 10.38
C VAL A 86 -8.13 10.13 9.95
N ALA A 87 -7.93 9.89 8.66
CA ALA A 87 -7.24 8.69 8.19
C ALA A 87 -5.79 8.60 8.69
N ARG A 88 -5.05 9.72 8.67
CA ARG A 88 -3.68 9.83 9.20
C ARG A 88 -3.65 9.60 10.71
N ALA A 89 -4.57 10.22 11.44
CA ALA A 89 -4.68 10.02 12.88
C ALA A 89 -4.96 8.55 13.20
N TRP A 90 -5.88 7.91 12.47
CA TRP A 90 -6.27 6.53 12.69
C TRP A 90 -5.11 5.54 12.40
N ILE A 91 -4.42 5.69 11.27
CA ILE A 91 -3.32 4.77 10.91
C ILE A 91 -2.13 4.90 11.87
N GLY A 92 -1.92 6.08 12.45
CA GLY A 92 -0.83 6.37 13.39
C GLY A 92 -1.15 6.14 14.87
N ALA A 93 -2.43 6.01 15.24
CA ALA A 93 -2.85 5.80 16.62
C ALA A 93 -2.80 4.33 17.02
N SER A 94 -2.51 4.05 18.30
CA SER A 94 -2.61 2.69 18.83
C SER A 94 -4.06 2.21 18.76
N ASN A 95 -4.25 1.02 18.20
CA ASN A 95 -5.54 0.37 18.08
C ASN A 95 -5.52 -0.92 18.92
N SER A 96 -6.38 -0.99 19.93
CA SER A 96 -6.45 -2.12 20.87
C SER A 96 -6.89 -3.42 20.21
N ALA A 97 -7.82 -3.37 19.25
CA ALA A 97 -8.26 -4.55 18.51
C ALA A 97 -7.16 -5.10 17.59
N LEU A 98 -6.22 -4.25 17.17
CA LEU A 98 -5.07 -4.62 16.34
C LEU A 98 -3.78 -4.78 17.15
N GLY A 99 -3.82 -4.59 18.48
CA GLY A 99 -2.65 -4.75 19.36
C GLY A 99 -1.46 -3.84 19.01
N GLY A 100 -1.71 -2.61 18.55
CA GLY A 100 -0.65 -1.66 18.21
C GLY A 100 -1.08 -0.62 17.17
N LYS A 101 -0.12 0.15 16.66
CA LYS A 101 -0.39 1.13 15.59
C LYS A 101 -0.56 0.41 14.25
N PRO A 102 -1.64 0.65 13.50
CA PRO A 102 -1.83 0.06 12.18
C PRO A 102 -0.63 0.28 11.25
N ALA A 103 -0.04 1.49 11.24
CA ALA A 103 1.13 1.82 10.41
C ALA A 103 2.35 0.93 10.67
N GLU A 104 2.53 0.45 11.91
CA GLU A 104 3.63 -0.46 12.27
C GLU A 104 3.27 -1.90 11.89
N ARG A 105 2.03 -2.32 12.14
CA ARG A 105 1.52 -3.67 11.85
C ARG A 105 1.60 -4.02 10.36
N ILE A 106 1.22 -3.09 9.48
CA ILE A 106 1.16 -3.33 8.02
C ILE A 106 2.52 -3.58 7.36
N THR A 107 3.64 -3.42 8.09
CA THR A 107 5.00 -3.70 7.59
C THR A 107 5.30 -5.20 7.44
N THR A 108 4.41 -6.06 7.93
CA THR A 108 4.45 -7.51 7.73
C THR A 108 3.26 -7.93 6.89
N ILE A 109 3.39 -9.03 6.14
CA ILE A 109 2.28 -9.53 5.31
C ILE A 109 1.08 -9.89 6.17
N SER A 110 1.27 -10.59 7.30
CA SER A 110 0.20 -10.95 8.22
C SER A 110 -0.48 -9.71 8.80
N GLY A 111 0.30 -8.75 9.30
CA GLY A 111 -0.26 -7.51 9.82
C GLY A 111 -1.00 -6.68 8.78
N LEU A 112 -0.53 -6.66 7.52
CA LEU A 112 -1.24 -6.03 6.40
C LEU A 112 -2.60 -6.68 6.15
N THR A 113 -2.66 -8.02 6.12
CA THR A 113 -3.92 -8.75 5.91
C THR A 113 -4.87 -8.61 7.10
N ASP A 114 -4.35 -8.61 8.33
CA ASP A 114 -5.17 -8.47 9.55
C ASP A 114 -5.84 -7.09 9.62
N VAL A 115 -5.07 -6.02 9.36
CA VAL A 115 -5.58 -4.65 9.38
C VAL A 115 -6.61 -4.44 8.26
N LEU A 116 -6.35 -4.99 7.07
CA LEU A 116 -7.30 -4.96 5.96
C LEU A 116 -8.62 -5.66 6.32
N ALA A 117 -8.55 -6.88 6.85
CA ALA A 117 -9.74 -7.64 7.24
C ALA A 117 -10.56 -6.91 8.31
N TYR A 118 -9.90 -6.30 9.29
CA TYR A 118 -10.53 -5.47 10.30
C TYR A 118 -11.28 -4.27 9.71
N LEU A 119 -10.67 -3.55 8.76
CA LEU A 119 -11.31 -2.41 8.10
C LEU A 119 -12.49 -2.84 7.22
N ASP A 120 -12.34 -3.94 6.48
CA ASP A 120 -13.42 -4.47 5.65
C ASP A 120 -14.64 -4.88 6.49
N ALA A 121 -14.41 -5.52 7.64
CA ALA A 121 -15.47 -5.87 8.58
C ALA A 121 -16.19 -4.62 9.14
N ARG A 122 -15.45 -3.56 9.47
CA ARG A 122 -16.03 -2.31 9.97
C ARG A 122 -16.81 -1.54 8.92
N ARG A 123 -16.32 -1.53 7.67
CA ARG A 123 -17.00 -0.85 6.57
C ARG A 123 -18.35 -1.50 6.25
N ALA A 124 -18.49 -2.82 6.44
CA ALA A 124 -19.74 -3.54 6.20
C ALA A 124 -20.88 -3.16 7.17
N LEU A 125 -20.60 -2.42 8.24
CA LEU A 125 -21.58 -2.00 9.26
C LEU A 125 -22.16 -0.60 9.00
N VAL A 126 -21.68 0.12 7.99
CA VAL A 126 -22.08 1.49 7.62
C VAL A 126 -22.91 1.43 6.35
#